data_AF-A0A2A7B3I7-F1
#
_entry.id   AF-A0A2A7B3I7-F1
#
_cell.length_a   1.000
_cell.length_b   1.000
_cell.length_c   1.000
_cell.angle_alpha   90.00
_cell.angle_beta   90.00
_cell.angle_gamma   90.00
#
_symmetry.space_group_name_H-M   'P 1'
#
loop_
_entity.id
_entity.type
_entity.pdbx_description
1 polymer ?
#
loop_
_entity_poly.entity_id
_entity_poly.type
_entity_poly.pdbx_seq_one_letter_code
_entity_poly.pdbx_strand_id
1 'polypeptide(L)'
;MERTYAPLIRQFSSIKGYQAAYTLVYALDASEGGCHLTLDRKGEREQQVSEFVPLHPEAGYRLLQYLCENAVQPEIWGDVIADWLPVLEAEQNGGAAGAR
;
A
#
# COMPACT_ATOMS: atom_id res chain seq x y z
N MET A 1 14.70 15.89 -7.44
CA MET A 1 14.16 15.95 -6.07
C MET A 1 13.52 14.60 -5.82
N GLU A 2 14.06 13.80 -4.90
CA GLU A 2 13.37 12.60 -4.43
C GLU A 2 12.04 13.06 -3.82
N ARG A 3 10.91 12.66 -4.42
CA ARG A 3 9.60 12.89 -3.81
C ARG A 3 9.51 12.00 -2.59
N THR A 4 9.56 12.59 -1.41
CA THR A 4 9.29 11.88 -0.17
C THR A 4 7.78 11.74 -0.01
N TYR A 5 7.29 10.50 0.01
CA TYR A 5 5.89 10.18 0.24
C TYR A 5 5.65 10.00 1.75
N ALA A 6 4.65 10.69 2.29
CA ALA A 6 4.35 10.59 3.72
C ALA A 6 3.70 9.23 4.02
N PRO A 7 4.07 8.55 5.11
CA PRO A 7 3.39 7.32 5.49
C PRO A 7 1.94 7.61 5.90
N LEU A 8 1.05 6.68 5.57
CA LEU A 8 -0.35 6.71 5.98
C LEU A 8 -0.52 5.86 7.23
N ILE A 9 -1.29 6.35 8.20
CA ILE A 9 -1.41 5.72 9.51
C ILE A 9 -2.88 5.46 9.81
N ARG A 10 -3.17 4.24 10.27
CA ARG A 10 -4.50 3.86 10.75
C ARG A 10 -4.41 3.21 12.12
N GLN A 11 -5.13 3.77 13.09
CA GLN A 11 -5.13 3.30 14.47
C GLN A 11 -6.40 2.50 14.77
N PHE A 12 -6.23 1.40 15.49
CA PHE A 12 -7.30 0.54 15.95
C PHE A 12 -7.24 0.49 17.47
N SER A 13 -8.36 0.83 18.12
CA SER A 13 -8.47 0.76 19.57
C SER A 13 -8.65 -0.68 20.04
N SER A 14 -8.49 -0.90 21.34
CA SER A 14 -8.82 -2.18 21.94
C SER A 14 -10.33 -2.42 21.94
N ILE A 15 -10.72 -3.66 21.69
CA ILE A 15 -12.08 -4.18 21.86
C ILE A 15 -11.97 -5.31 22.89
N LYS A 16 -12.59 -5.12 24.06
CA LYS A 16 -12.46 -6.03 25.20
C LYS A 16 -12.78 -7.48 24.80
N GLY A 17 -11.80 -8.37 24.93
CA GLY A 17 -11.93 -9.80 24.64
C GLY A 17 -11.78 -10.19 23.16
N TYR A 18 -11.56 -9.23 22.25
CA TYR A 18 -11.47 -9.49 20.81
C TYR A 18 -10.20 -8.94 20.16
N GLN A 19 -9.74 -7.78 20.59
CA GLN A 19 -8.65 -7.05 19.94
C GLN A 19 -7.93 -6.15 20.96
N ALA A 20 -6.61 -6.21 21.04
CA ALA A 20 -5.79 -5.18 21.68
C ALA A 20 -5.53 -4.03 20.70
N ALA A 21 -5.18 -2.85 21.22
CA ALA A 21 -4.92 -1.71 20.33
C ALA A 21 -3.70 -2.00 19.44
N TYR A 22 -3.80 -1.62 18.17
CA TYR A 22 -2.69 -1.72 17.22
C TYR A 22 -2.75 -0.59 16.20
N THR A 23 -1.64 -0.38 15.50
CA THR A 23 -1.53 0.65 14.45
C THR A 23 -1.00 0.01 13.19
N LEU A 24 -1.58 0.39 12.05
CA LEU A 24 -1.07 0.06 10.72
C LEU A 24 -0.39 1.29 10.14
N VAL A 25 0.84 1.12 9.67
CA VAL A 25 1.62 2.14 8.98
C VAL A 25 1.89 1.67 7.56
N TYR A 26 1.38 2.40 6.58
CA TYR A 26 1.55 2.15 5.16
C TYR A 26 2.58 3.13 4.62
N ALA A 27 3.65 2.64 4.01
CA ALA A 27 4.75 3.45 3.50
C ALA A 27 5.06 3.11 2.04
N LEU A 28 5.59 4.10 1.33
CA LEU A 28 6.09 3.95 -0.03
C LEU A 28 7.55 4.42 -0.07
N ASP A 29 8.40 3.56 -0.60
CA ASP A 29 9.78 3.89 -0.95
C ASP A 29 9.93 3.85 -2.47
N ALA A 30 10.20 5.00 -3.08
CA ALA A 30 10.42 5.09 -4.52
C ALA A 30 11.72 4.36 -4.89
N SER A 31 11.73 3.63 -6.00
CA SER A 31 12.89 2.87 -6.46
C SER A 31 13.02 2.98 -7.98
N GLU A 32 14.18 2.60 -8.52
CA GLU A 32 14.33 2.56 -9.97
C GLU A 32 13.37 1.51 -10.57
N GLY A 33 12.56 1.94 -11.54
CA GLY A 33 11.60 1.05 -12.21
C GLY A 33 10.30 0.77 -11.43
N GLY A 34 10.10 1.35 -10.25
CA GLY A 34 8.88 1.11 -9.47
C GLY A 34 8.88 1.74 -8.07
N CYS A 35 8.21 1.09 -7.14
CA CYS A 35 8.26 1.44 -5.72
C CYS A 35 8.03 0.22 -4.84
N HIS A 36 8.58 0.26 -3.63
CA HIS A 36 8.22 -0.67 -2.57
C HIS A 36 7.04 -0.11 -1.79
N LEU A 37 5.99 -0.91 -1.65
CA LEU A 37 4.89 -0.65 -0.75
C LEU A 37 5.10 -1.50 0.50
N THR A 38 5.10 -0.87 1.67
CA THR A 38 5.32 -1.53 2.95
C THR A 38 4.13 -1.31 3.87
N LEU A 39 3.69 -2.36 4.55
CA LEU A 39 2.71 -2.29 5.63
C LEU A 39 3.33 -2.85 6.90
N ASP A 40 3.34 -2.04 7.95
CA ASP A 40 3.87 -2.38 9.27
C ASP A 40 2.76 -2.29 10.33
N ARG A 41 2.45 -3.42 10.97
CA ARG A 41 1.56 -3.50 12.12
C ARG A 41 2.38 -3.40 13.41
N LYS A 42 2.06 -2.40 14.24
CA LYS A 42 2.62 -2.20 15.58
C LYS A 42 1.59 -2.51 16.66
N GLY A 43 2.02 -3.12 17.76
CA GLY A 43 1.15 -3.53 18.86
C GLY A 43 0.68 -4.99 18.77
N GLU A 44 -0.62 -5.23 18.71
CA GLU A 44 -1.12 -6.60 18.60
C GLU A 44 -0.71 -7.28 17.28
N ARG A 45 -0.19 -8.52 17.37
CA ARG A 45 0.23 -9.33 16.20
C ARG A 45 1.18 -8.57 15.27
N GLU A 46 2.24 -7.99 15.83
CA GLU A 46 3.22 -7.23 15.06
C GLU A 46 3.73 -8.02 13.86
N GLN A 47 3.68 -7.38 12.70
CA GLN A 47 4.05 -7.98 11.43
C GLN A 47 4.36 -6.87 10.44
N GLN A 48 5.40 -7.08 9.63
CA GLN A 48 5.72 -6.21 8.52
C GLN A 48 5.72 -7.03 7.23
N VAL A 49 5.14 -6.47 6.18
CA VAL A 49 5.14 -7.02 4.82
C VAL A 49 5.53 -5.91 3.84
N SER A 50 6.23 -6.27 2.79
CA SER A 50 6.68 -5.32 1.76
C SER A 50 6.65 -6.00 0.41
N GLU A 51 6.16 -5.29 -0.60
CA GLU A 51 6.04 -5.78 -1.98
C GLU A 51 6.60 -4.75 -2.93
N PHE A 52 7.42 -5.20 -3.89
CA PHE A 52 7.83 -4.36 -5.01
C PHE A 52 6.72 -4.34 -6.05
N VAL A 53 6.32 -3.14 -6.48
CA VAL A 53 5.39 -2.96 -7.58
C VAL A 53 6.04 -2.13 -8.69
N PRO A 54 5.96 -2.54 -9.97
CA PRO A 54 6.50 -1.80 -11.11
C PRO A 54 5.60 -0.61 -11.51
N LEU A 55 5.11 0.13 -10.51
CA LEU A 55 4.28 1.33 -10.68
C LEU A 55 5.14 2.58 -10.46
N HIS A 56 4.86 3.65 -11.22
CA HIS A 56 5.39 4.96 -10.90
C HIS A 56 5.00 5.34 -9.47
N PRO A 57 5.87 6.02 -8.69
CA PRO A 57 5.59 6.33 -7.29
C PRO A 57 4.24 7.04 -7.05
N GLU A 58 3.76 7.86 -7.99
CA GLU A 58 2.45 8.51 -7.90
C GLU A 58 1.27 7.52 -8.03
N ALA A 59 1.40 6.48 -8.87
CA ALA A 59 0.42 5.41 -8.97
C ALA A 59 0.50 4.45 -7.77
N GLY A 60 1.73 4.10 -7.36
CA GLY A 60 1.96 3.32 -6.14
C GLY A 60 1.40 3.98 -4.89
N TYR A 61 1.54 5.30 -4.75
CA TYR A 61 0.98 6.03 -3.61
C TYR A 61 -0.55 6.07 -3.63
N ARG A 62 -1.18 6.16 -4.81
CA ARG A 62 -2.65 6.04 -4.93
C ARG A 62 -3.15 4.65 -4.54
N LEU A 63 -2.43 3.60 -4.94
CA LEU A 63 -2.72 2.24 -4.45
C LEU A 63 -2.56 2.18 -2.92
N LEU A 64 -1.46 2.72 -2.38
CA LEU A 64 -1.22 2.75 -0.93
C LEU A 64 -2.34 3.46 -0.16
N GLN A 65 -2.89 4.56 -0.72
CA GLN A 65 -4.06 5.26 -0.17
C GLN A 65 -5.29 4.34 -0.13
N TYR A 66 -5.59 3.66 -1.24
CA TYR A 66 -6.70 2.69 -1.30
C TYR A 66 -6.52 1.57 -0.26
N LEU A 67 -5.32 1.00 -0.14
CA LEU A 67 -5.03 -0.05 0.85
C LEU A 67 -5.24 0.45 2.29
N CYS A 68 -4.80 1.68 2.59
CA CYS A 68 -4.99 2.30 3.91
C CYS A 68 -6.46 2.63 4.20
N GLU A 69 -7.20 3.17 3.23
CA GLU A 69 -8.62 3.49 3.34
C GLU A 69 -9.49 2.25 3.59
N ASN A 70 -9.11 1.12 3.01
CA ASN A 70 -9.76 -0.18 3.20
C ASN A 70 -9.18 -1.00 4.36
N ALA A 71 -8.22 -0.46 5.11
CA ALA A 71 -7.61 -1.12 6.26
C ALA A 71 -7.05 -2.52 5.93
N VAL A 72 -6.44 -2.66 4.75
CA VAL A 72 -5.84 -3.93 4.31
C VAL A 72 -4.81 -4.38 5.33
N GLN A 73 -4.94 -5.62 5.78
CA GLN A 73 -4.10 -6.18 6.83
C GLN A 73 -2.89 -6.92 6.24
N PRO A 74 -1.79 -7.10 7.00
CA PRO A 74 -0.62 -7.85 6.55
C PRO A 74 -0.92 -9.24 6.00
N GLU A 75 -1.95 -9.92 6.54
CA GLU A 75 -2.32 -11.28 6.17
C GLU A 75 -2.88 -11.41 4.73
N ILE A 76 -3.41 -10.33 4.17
CA ILE A 76 -3.99 -10.30 2.81
C ILE A 76 -3.26 -9.33 1.87
N TRP A 77 -2.13 -8.78 2.32
CA TRP A 77 -1.42 -7.70 1.66
C TRP A 77 -1.00 -8.05 0.23
N GLY A 78 -0.29 -9.17 0.07
CA GLY A 78 0.19 -9.64 -1.23
C GLY A 78 -0.95 -9.97 -2.18
N ASP A 79 -2.00 -10.63 -1.69
CA ASP A 79 -3.16 -11.02 -2.51
C ASP A 79 -3.89 -9.80 -3.06
N VAL A 80 -4.18 -8.80 -2.22
CA VAL A 80 -4.84 -7.57 -2.66
C VAL A 80 -3.96 -6.81 -3.66
N ILE A 81 -2.65 -6.73 -3.44
CA ILE A 81 -1.76 -6.07 -4.42
C ILE A 81 -1.77 -6.82 -5.75
N ALA A 82 -1.68 -8.15 -5.73
CA ALA A 82 -1.70 -8.97 -6.93
C ALA A 82 -2.99 -8.81 -7.75
N ASP A 83 -4.14 -8.65 -7.08
CA ASP A 83 -5.43 -8.43 -7.74
C ASP A 83 -5.50 -7.07 -8.47
N TRP A 84 -4.90 -6.02 -7.90
CA TRP A 84 -4.97 -4.66 -8.45
C TRP A 84 -3.84 -4.30 -9.40
N LEU A 85 -2.68 -4.95 -9.26
CA LEU A 85 -1.47 -4.60 -10.01
C LEU A 85 -1.67 -4.63 -11.54
N PRO A 86 -2.29 -5.66 -12.16
CA PRO A 86 -2.48 -5.70 -13.61
C PRO A 86 -3.34 -4.54 -14.15
N VAL A 87 -4.33 -4.10 -13.36
CA VAL A 87 -5.21 -2.97 -13.74
C VAL A 87 -4.41 -1.66 -13.74
N LEU A 88 -3.62 -1.43 -12.69
CA LEU A 88 -2.85 -0.21 -12.53
C LEU A 88 -1.68 -0.10 -13.52
N GLU A 89 -1.02 -1.22 -13.83
CA GLU A 89 0.00 -1.28 -14.89
C GLU A 89 -0.61 -0.95 -16.25
N ALA A 90 -1.81 -1.47 -16.55
CA ALA A 90 -2.51 -1.17 -17.80
C ALA A 90 -2.90 0.31 -17.89
N GLU A 91 -3.35 0.93 -16.80
CA GLU A 91 -3.66 2.37 -16.74
C GLU A 91 -2.42 3.24 -16.94
N GLN A 92 -1.31 2.87 -16.29
CA GLN A 92 -0.03 3.55 -16.41
C GLN A 92 0.52 3.50 -17.84
N ASN A 93 0.49 2.32 -18.46
CA ASN A 93 1.03 2.09 -19.80
C ASN A 93 0.04 2.54 -20.91
N GLY A 94 -1.27 2.56 -20.60
CA GLY A 94 -2.37 2.89 -21.49
C GLY A 94 -2.66 4.38 -21.64
N GLY A 95 -2.02 5.24 -20.84
CA GLY A 95 -2.10 6.71 -20.98
C GLY A 95 -1.66 7.28 -22.35
N ALA A 96 -1.13 6.44 -23.24
CA ALA A 96 -0.78 6.80 -24.63
C ALA A 96 -1.88 6.46 -25.67
N ALA A 97 -2.96 5.76 -25.31
CA ALA A 97 -3.96 5.25 -26.26
C ALA A 97 -5.34 5.89 -26.08
N GLY A 98 -5.38 7.21 -25.91
CA GLY A 98 -6.60 8.00 -25.67
C GLY A 98 -6.77 9.21 -26.59
N ALA A 99 -6.46 9.08 -27.88
CA ALA A 99 -6.94 10.00 -28.90
C ALA A 99 -7.44 9.16 -30.09
N ARG A 100 -8.76 8.95 -30.12
CA ARG A 100 -9.50 8.53 -31.32
C ARG A 100 -10.50 9.62 -31.62
#